data_AF-A0A847GFW1-F1
#
_entry.id   AF-A0A847GFW1-F1
#
_cell.length_a   1.000
_cell.length_b   1.000
_cell.length_c   1.000
_cell.angle_alpha   90.00
_cell.angle_beta   90.00
_cell.angle_gamma   90.00
#
_symmetry.space_group_name_H-M   'P 1'
#
loop_
_entity.id
_entity.type
_entity.pdbx_description
1 polymer ?
#
loop_
_entity_poly.entity_id
_entity_poly.type
_entity_poly.pdbx_seq_one_letter_code
_entity_poly.pdbx_strand_id
1 'polypeptide(L)'
;MRGSLLCAALLLFLACHPAHAIGGRIHAEIGMKCVDDYLVHSEAMLPGLGKLFSRRDNRRILYQACAFPDWGYGGINQDAGEASHWHPFMRAYADVFRDKGFTPALDAGSQQEMAFFLGAVCHNIADLPWHFSSDGNPSFLAMSDRIDGAGHTDTEIGSDVLRYQKDRLWHWSNLLYYAPMDTLMEVFIRAGVETNRKEVERGIFREGLVLWAGPPATAWFVDDIRRKIPWAEKHIEDYYFGGINHNAAACAVWCRYWYAESVGAHYLQQMPAYGAKHKDTGGYRPYLGVADAALAEDLPENNTGMESFLTVGGAAGARRVSLLRFDLTHLPADTAFSRATLWMCLSGVDGTPPVIEALGLTGSWGEGAGQSDPFNGKTGRVSEGGEVSWTNRPGMTDSTDVPRAAADVDLRQPGGAWLSWDITGLVREWMRGDEHNHGVGLAPVGDGGVAEFYSSQAFRAGPDGYCGGTRIAFRPMLVLLP
;
A
#
# COMPACT_ATOMS: atom_id res chain seq x y z
N MET A 1 46.34 2.84 11.81
CA MET A 1 45.88 3.65 12.97
C MET A 1 44.85 4.73 12.64
N ARG A 2 44.65 5.17 11.38
CA ARG A 2 43.60 6.16 11.03
C ARG A 2 42.18 5.57 10.83
N GLY A 3 42.04 4.29 10.47
CA GLY A 3 40.73 3.63 10.31
C GLY A 3 40.04 3.28 11.65
N SER A 4 40.83 3.02 12.70
CA SER A 4 40.33 2.62 14.02
C SER A 4 39.66 3.76 14.79
N LEU A 5 40.12 5.00 14.58
CA LEU A 5 39.55 6.21 15.18
C LEU A 5 38.24 6.63 14.52
N LEU A 6 38.08 6.38 13.21
CA LEU A 6 36.83 6.65 12.49
C LEU A 6 35.72 5.68 12.91
N CYS A 7 36.04 4.38 13.03
CA CYS A 7 35.08 3.37 13.54
C CYS A 7 34.71 3.60 15.01
N ALA A 8 35.66 3.98 15.87
CA ALA A 8 35.37 4.29 17.27
C ALA A 8 34.54 5.58 17.42
N ALA A 9 34.79 6.61 16.61
CA ALA A 9 33.98 7.81 16.58
C ALA A 9 32.56 7.54 16.05
N LEU A 10 32.40 6.64 15.07
CA LEU A 10 31.08 6.22 14.56
C LEU A 10 30.29 5.40 15.58
N LEU A 11 30.96 4.50 16.30
CA LEU A 11 30.36 3.72 17.40
C LEU A 11 29.95 4.61 18.57
N LEU A 12 30.75 5.64 18.88
CA LEU A 12 30.38 6.68 19.86
C LEU A 12 29.23 7.57 19.36
N PHE A 13 29.16 7.86 18.06
CA PHE A 13 28.04 8.60 17.47
C PHE A 13 26.73 7.81 17.51
N LEU A 14 26.80 6.48 17.31
CA LEU A 14 25.67 5.56 17.43
C LEU A 14 25.28 5.27 18.89
N ALA A 15 26.22 5.34 19.84
CA ALA A 15 25.99 5.00 21.25
C ALA A 15 25.66 6.20 22.16
N CYS A 16 26.02 7.44 21.79
CA CYS A 16 25.89 8.59 22.68
C CYS A 16 24.64 9.44 22.49
N HIS A 17 23.78 9.16 21.51
CA HIS A 17 22.50 9.86 21.38
C HIS A 17 21.39 8.81 21.45
N PRO A 18 20.34 9.00 22.26
CA PRO A 18 19.13 8.18 22.16
C PRO A 18 18.48 8.55 20.83
N ALA A 19 19.00 8.02 19.73
CA ALA A 19 18.45 8.17 18.41
C ALA A 19 17.21 7.28 18.37
N HIS A 20 16.04 7.91 18.49
CA HIS A 20 14.73 7.27 18.43
C HIS A 20 14.36 6.82 17.00
N ALA A 21 15.31 6.85 16.07
CA ALA A 21 15.15 6.30 14.74
C ALA A 21 16.49 5.79 14.22
N ILE A 22 16.64 4.46 14.19
CA ILE A 22 17.64 3.73 13.39
C ILE A 22 17.01 2.39 12.98
N GLY A 23 16.37 2.38 11.81
CA GLY A 23 15.83 1.19 11.13
C GLY A 23 15.97 1.23 9.60
N GLY A 24 16.83 2.11 9.08
CA GLY A 24 16.89 2.46 7.66
C GLY A 24 17.14 1.28 6.70
N ARG A 25 17.83 0.21 7.14
CA ARG A 25 18.10 -0.96 6.27
C ARG A 25 16.86 -1.79 6.04
N ILE A 26 16.01 -1.99 7.03
CA ILE A 26 14.73 -2.68 6.90
C ILE A 26 13.79 -1.90 5.99
N HIS A 27 13.65 -0.58 6.19
CA HIS A 27 12.82 0.26 5.31
C HIS A 27 13.29 0.20 3.86
N ALA A 28 14.61 0.28 3.63
CA ALA A 28 15.17 0.17 2.30
C ALA A 28 14.89 -1.19 1.64
N GLU A 29 14.82 -2.27 2.42
CA GLU A 29 14.42 -3.58 1.90
C GLU A 29 12.95 -3.67 1.55
N ILE A 30 12.10 -3.16 2.44
CA ILE A 30 10.66 -3.05 2.22
C ILE A 30 10.38 -2.27 0.94
N GLY A 31 11.08 -1.14 0.73
CA GLY A 31 10.97 -0.32 -0.47
C GLY A 31 11.38 -1.08 -1.74
N MET A 32 12.48 -1.82 -1.71
CA MET A 32 12.88 -2.64 -2.88
C MET A 32 11.89 -3.76 -3.15
N LYS A 33 11.41 -4.44 -2.11
CA LYS A 33 10.41 -5.49 -2.26
C LYS A 33 9.07 -4.94 -2.76
N CYS A 34 8.66 -3.77 -2.30
CA CYS A 34 7.51 -3.02 -2.81
C CYS A 34 7.64 -2.82 -4.32
N VAL A 35 8.81 -2.37 -4.79
CA VAL A 35 9.10 -2.20 -6.21
C VAL A 35 9.04 -3.52 -6.97
N ASP A 36 9.77 -4.52 -6.50
CA ASP A 36 9.97 -5.81 -7.18
C ASP A 36 8.67 -6.61 -7.32
N ASP A 37 7.88 -6.68 -6.25
CA ASP A 37 6.70 -7.53 -6.22
C ASP A 37 5.45 -6.81 -6.78
N TYR A 38 5.40 -5.47 -6.73
CA TYR A 38 4.14 -4.74 -6.98
C TYR A 38 4.25 -3.58 -7.98
N LEU A 39 5.24 -2.70 -7.86
CA LEU A 39 5.24 -1.45 -8.64
C LEU A 39 5.66 -1.64 -10.09
N VAL A 40 6.61 -2.54 -10.37
CA VAL A 40 7.06 -2.83 -11.75
C VAL A 40 5.93 -3.35 -12.65
N HIS A 41 4.91 -3.96 -12.06
CA HIS A 41 3.74 -4.49 -12.75
C HIS A 41 2.58 -3.49 -12.86
N SER A 42 2.75 -2.26 -12.37
CA SER A 42 1.67 -1.26 -12.30
C SER A 42 1.51 -0.42 -13.57
N GLU A 43 2.30 -0.65 -14.64
CA GLU A 43 2.28 0.17 -15.86
C GLU A 43 0.90 0.24 -16.55
N ALA A 44 0.13 -0.85 -16.52
CA ALA A 44 -1.20 -0.87 -17.11
C ALA A 44 -2.22 -0.04 -16.31
N MET A 45 -2.06 -0.01 -14.98
CA MET A 45 -2.93 0.71 -14.04
C MET A 45 -2.57 2.19 -13.97
N LEU A 46 -1.28 2.46 -13.82
CA LEU A 46 -0.68 3.78 -13.63
C LEU A 46 0.49 3.89 -14.62
N PRO A 47 0.23 4.37 -15.85
CA PRO A 47 1.25 4.51 -16.87
C PRO A 47 2.43 5.33 -16.36
N GLY A 48 3.66 4.89 -16.64
CA GLY A 48 4.88 5.53 -16.15
C GLY A 48 5.42 4.97 -14.83
N LEU A 49 4.58 4.45 -13.94
CA LEU A 49 5.03 3.92 -12.63
C LEU A 49 5.84 2.63 -12.78
N GLY A 50 5.44 1.72 -13.67
CA GLY A 50 6.21 0.49 -13.93
C GLY A 50 7.55 0.81 -14.59
N LYS A 51 7.53 1.70 -15.61
CA LYS A 51 8.74 2.17 -16.30
C LYS A 51 9.71 2.90 -15.39
N LEU A 52 9.22 3.70 -14.43
CA LEU A 52 10.02 4.43 -13.44
C LEU A 52 11.04 3.49 -12.79
N PHE A 53 10.61 2.29 -12.39
CA PHE A 53 11.47 1.31 -11.74
C PHE A 53 12.04 0.24 -12.67
N SER A 54 11.94 0.40 -13.99
CA SER A 54 12.77 -0.40 -14.92
C SER A 54 14.23 0.06 -14.92
N ARG A 55 14.50 1.31 -14.49
CA ARG A 55 15.84 1.88 -14.38
C ARG A 55 16.47 1.54 -13.04
N ARG A 56 17.68 0.96 -13.09
CA ARG A 56 18.44 0.58 -11.89
C ARG A 56 18.71 1.78 -10.96
N ASP A 57 19.06 2.94 -11.51
CA ASP A 57 19.37 4.10 -10.67
C ASP A 57 18.14 4.59 -9.89
N ASN A 58 16.94 4.57 -10.47
CA ASN A 58 15.73 4.97 -9.76
C ASN A 58 15.42 4.04 -8.58
N ARG A 59 15.68 2.73 -8.73
CA ARG A 59 15.58 1.77 -7.62
C ARG A 59 16.57 2.08 -6.50
N ARG A 60 17.80 2.44 -6.85
CA ARG A 60 18.86 2.80 -5.90
C ARG A 60 18.56 4.12 -5.18
N ILE A 61 17.96 5.08 -5.87
CA ILE A 61 17.46 6.32 -5.28
C ILE A 61 16.37 6.00 -4.25
N LEU A 62 15.38 5.20 -4.63
CA LEU A 62 14.31 4.76 -3.72
C LEU A 62 14.91 4.06 -2.49
N TYR A 63 15.85 3.13 -2.70
CA TYR A 63 16.53 2.38 -1.64
C TYR A 63 17.10 3.31 -0.56
N GLN A 64 17.87 4.33 -0.97
CA GLN A 64 18.46 5.27 -0.02
C GLN A 64 17.42 6.23 0.57
N ALA A 65 16.44 6.66 -0.23
CA ALA A 65 15.38 7.57 0.22
C ALA A 65 14.44 6.94 1.26
N CYS A 66 14.41 5.61 1.39
CA CYS A 66 13.74 4.94 2.50
C CYS A 66 14.36 5.22 3.88
N ALA A 67 15.53 5.85 3.96
CA ALA A 67 16.08 6.37 5.22
C ALA A 67 15.87 7.89 5.37
N PHE A 68 15.25 8.55 4.37
CA PHE A 68 15.15 10.00 4.35
C PHE A 68 14.36 10.56 5.54
N PRO A 69 13.16 10.09 5.91
CA PRO A 69 12.37 10.73 6.95
C PRO A 69 13.10 10.90 8.28
N ASP A 70 14.05 10.01 8.57
CA ASP A 70 14.90 10.08 9.76
C ASP A 70 15.92 11.22 9.76
N TRP A 71 16.11 11.97 8.67
CA TRP A 71 17.19 12.95 8.49
C TRP A 71 17.34 13.95 9.66
N GLY A 72 16.24 14.30 10.34
CA GLY A 72 16.21 15.27 11.44
C GLY A 72 16.72 14.76 12.79
N TYR A 73 16.86 13.44 12.98
CA TYR A 73 17.33 12.84 14.24
C TYR A 73 18.81 13.16 14.56
N GLY A 74 19.40 12.55 15.59
CA GLY A 74 20.82 12.72 15.92
C GLY A 74 21.25 14.16 16.23
N GLY A 75 20.34 14.96 16.83
CA GLY A 75 20.61 16.35 17.19
C GLY A 75 20.64 17.33 16.02
N ILE A 76 20.00 17.01 14.90
CA ILE A 76 19.94 17.90 13.73
C ILE A 76 18.77 18.86 13.80
N ASN A 77 17.55 18.35 13.64
CA ASN A 77 16.28 19.07 13.70
C ASN A 77 15.16 18.02 13.80
N GLN A 78 14.94 17.49 15.00
CA GLN A 78 14.09 16.31 15.21
C GLN A 78 12.64 16.59 14.80
N ASP A 79 12.10 17.75 15.13
CA ASP A 79 10.72 18.12 14.79
C ASP A 79 10.50 18.18 13.27
N ALA A 80 11.46 18.71 12.51
CA ALA A 80 11.38 18.75 11.05
C ALA A 80 11.59 17.37 10.38
N GLY A 81 12.45 16.53 10.97
CA GLY A 81 12.59 15.12 10.59
C GLY A 81 11.28 14.38 10.79
N GLU A 82 10.73 14.46 12.01
CA GLU A 82 9.46 13.84 12.38
C GLU A 82 8.31 14.28 11.46
N ALA A 83 8.22 15.58 11.14
CA ALA A 83 7.22 16.08 10.20
C ALA A 83 7.26 15.40 8.81
N SER A 84 8.42 14.88 8.39
CA SER A 84 8.59 14.19 7.10
C SER A 84 7.90 12.82 7.04
N HIS A 85 7.48 12.26 8.19
CA HIS A 85 6.78 10.98 8.30
C HIS A 85 5.29 11.07 7.97
N TRP A 86 4.72 12.28 8.02
CA TRP A 86 3.29 12.46 8.10
C TRP A 86 2.66 13.00 6.81
N HIS A 87 1.34 12.81 6.69
CA HIS A 87 0.57 13.19 5.49
C HIS A 87 0.77 14.64 5.01
N PRO A 88 0.88 15.67 5.87
CA PRO A 88 1.10 17.04 5.39
C PRO A 88 2.35 17.18 4.51
N PHE A 89 3.44 16.49 4.86
CA PHE A 89 4.67 16.49 4.07
C PHE A 89 4.48 15.78 2.72
N MET A 90 3.87 14.59 2.71
CA MET A 90 3.60 13.85 1.47
C MET A 90 2.67 14.61 0.53
N ARG A 91 1.64 15.27 1.08
CA ARG A 91 0.72 16.12 0.30
C ARG A 91 1.46 17.29 -0.33
N ALA A 92 2.28 18.02 0.44
CA ALA A 92 3.08 19.12 -0.07
C ALA A 92 4.03 18.67 -1.18
N TYR A 93 4.61 17.47 -1.08
CA TYR A 93 5.44 16.87 -2.12
C TYR A 93 4.69 16.65 -3.44
N ALA A 94 3.55 15.97 -3.37
CA ALA A 94 2.73 15.72 -4.54
C ALA A 94 2.19 17.03 -5.16
N ASP A 95 1.92 18.05 -4.34
CA ASP A 95 1.53 19.38 -4.83
C ASP A 95 2.66 20.09 -5.57
N VAL A 96 3.89 20.04 -5.06
CA VAL A 96 5.09 20.55 -5.77
C VAL A 96 5.27 19.85 -7.11
N PHE A 97 5.05 18.52 -7.18
CA PHE A 97 5.12 17.79 -8.45
C PHE A 97 4.03 18.21 -9.45
N ARG A 98 2.81 18.46 -8.98
CA ARG A 98 1.74 19.02 -9.83
C ARG A 98 2.10 20.41 -10.34
N ASP A 99 2.64 21.29 -9.49
CA ASP A 99 3.08 22.63 -9.86
C ASP A 99 4.23 22.59 -10.89
N LYS A 100 5.11 21.58 -10.81
CA LYS A 100 6.15 21.30 -11.82
C LYS A 100 5.62 20.67 -13.12
N GLY A 101 4.33 20.35 -13.20
CA GLY A 101 3.71 19.74 -14.38
C GLY A 101 4.08 18.27 -14.57
N PHE A 102 4.28 17.51 -13.49
CA PHE A 102 4.51 16.07 -13.59
C PHE A 102 3.29 15.39 -14.22
N THR A 103 3.56 14.50 -15.18
CA THR A 103 2.54 13.69 -15.88
C THR A 103 2.96 12.23 -15.87
N PRO A 104 2.10 11.28 -16.29
CA PRO A 104 2.49 9.88 -16.47
C PRO A 104 3.74 9.69 -17.36
N ALA A 105 4.03 10.63 -18.26
CA ALA A 105 5.21 10.62 -19.12
C ALA A 105 6.40 11.38 -18.47
N LEU A 106 6.84 10.94 -17.30
CA LEU A 106 7.97 11.54 -16.59
C LEU A 106 9.28 11.40 -17.39
N ASP A 107 10.02 12.50 -17.53
CA ASP A 107 11.39 12.47 -18.03
C ASP A 107 12.36 11.85 -17.01
N ALA A 108 13.62 11.65 -17.40
CA ALA A 108 14.60 10.99 -16.54
C ALA A 108 14.87 11.73 -15.22
N GLY A 109 14.83 13.07 -15.20
CA GLY A 109 15.06 13.86 -13.99
C GLY A 109 13.84 13.81 -13.06
N SER A 110 12.64 14.02 -13.60
CA SER A 110 11.39 13.88 -12.86
C SER A 110 11.20 12.47 -12.30
N GLN A 111 11.66 11.45 -13.02
CA GLN A 111 11.69 10.07 -12.52
C GLN A 111 12.60 9.93 -11.29
N GLN A 112 13.77 10.56 -11.26
CA GLN A 112 14.65 10.49 -10.09
C GLN A 112 14.03 11.19 -8.87
N GLU A 113 13.40 12.35 -9.05
CA GLU A 113 12.65 13.03 -7.98
C GLU A 113 11.49 12.17 -7.46
N MET A 114 10.70 11.58 -8.37
CA MET A 114 9.59 10.69 -8.00
C MET A 114 10.09 9.46 -7.24
N ALA A 115 11.19 8.85 -7.67
CA ALA A 115 11.77 7.70 -6.99
C ALA A 115 12.23 8.03 -5.56
N PHE A 116 12.78 9.23 -5.36
CA PHE A 116 13.14 9.71 -4.02
C PHE A 116 11.89 9.86 -3.14
N PHE A 117 10.86 10.52 -3.66
CA PHE A 117 9.60 10.70 -2.94
C PHE A 117 8.94 9.37 -2.55
N LEU A 118 8.86 8.42 -3.49
CA LEU A 118 8.28 7.11 -3.22
C LEU A 118 9.11 6.28 -2.22
N GLY A 119 10.42 6.50 -2.13
CA GLY A 119 11.25 5.93 -1.07
C GLY A 119 10.91 6.47 0.32
N ALA A 120 10.70 7.79 0.44
CA ALA A 120 10.21 8.41 1.67
C ALA A 120 8.81 7.89 2.05
N VAL A 121 7.90 7.74 1.08
CA VAL A 121 6.59 7.11 1.30
C VAL A 121 6.73 5.69 1.87
N CYS A 122 7.65 4.87 1.34
CA CYS A 122 7.85 3.51 1.83
C CYS A 122 8.27 3.46 3.31
N HIS A 123 9.12 4.40 3.75
CA HIS A 123 9.48 4.51 5.16
C HIS A 123 8.24 4.82 6.01
N ASN A 124 7.57 5.93 5.71
CA ASN A 124 6.42 6.43 6.46
C ASN A 124 5.33 5.37 6.66
N ILE A 125 5.07 4.57 5.63
CA ILE A 125 4.02 3.54 5.67
C ILE A 125 4.49 2.28 6.40
N ALA A 126 5.77 1.92 6.28
CA ALA A 126 6.34 0.77 6.97
C ALA A 126 6.34 0.95 8.50
N ASP A 127 6.52 2.19 8.98
CA ASP A 127 6.48 2.50 10.41
C ASP A 127 5.14 2.17 11.04
N LEU A 128 4.04 2.33 10.30
CA LEU A 128 2.71 2.26 10.88
C LEU A 128 2.43 0.91 11.55
N PRO A 129 2.42 -0.23 10.84
CA PRO A 129 2.24 -1.54 11.47
C PRO A 129 3.49 -2.06 12.18
N TRP A 130 4.66 -1.42 12.01
CA TRP A 130 5.87 -1.75 12.76
C TRP A 130 5.78 -1.26 14.22
N HIS A 131 5.33 -0.02 14.41
CA HIS A 131 5.21 0.63 15.72
C HIS A 131 3.82 0.50 16.33
N PHE A 132 2.75 0.68 15.56
CA PHE A 132 1.41 0.89 16.11
C PHE A 132 0.52 -0.34 15.96
N SER A 133 0.09 -0.88 17.10
CA SER A 133 -0.95 -1.92 17.14
C SER A 133 -2.32 -1.32 16.83
N SER A 134 -3.18 -2.03 16.09
CA SER A 134 -4.53 -1.53 15.73
C SER A 134 -5.55 -2.66 15.68
N ASP A 135 -6.78 -2.40 16.16
CA ASP A 135 -7.94 -3.29 15.97
C ASP A 135 -7.66 -4.76 16.35
N GLY A 136 -6.93 -4.98 17.46
CA GLY A 136 -6.55 -6.33 17.91
C GLY A 136 -5.39 -6.97 17.14
N ASN A 137 -4.78 -6.24 16.20
CA ASN A 137 -3.56 -6.62 15.49
C ASN A 137 -2.35 -5.99 16.19
N PRO A 138 -1.53 -6.77 16.92
CA PRO A 138 -0.32 -6.23 17.53
C PRO A 138 0.73 -5.88 16.46
N SER A 139 1.41 -4.75 16.64
CA SER A 139 2.52 -4.33 15.78
C SER A 139 3.70 -5.30 15.86
N PHE A 140 4.60 -5.22 14.88
CA PHE A 140 5.82 -6.04 14.89
C PHE A 140 6.64 -5.82 16.18
N LEU A 141 6.80 -4.57 16.61
CA LEU A 141 7.47 -4.24 17.87
C LEU A 141 6.74 -4.80 19.09
N ALA A 142 5.41 -4.72 19.13
CA ALA A 142 4.64 -5.26 20.25
C ALA A 142 4.72 -6.80 20.33
N MET A 143 4.87 -7.47 19.18
CA MET A 143 5.07 -8.91 19.14
C MET A 143 6.48 -9.31 19.56
N SER A 144 7.49 -8.58 19.12
CA SER A 144 8.89 -8.78 19.56
C SER A 144 9.02 -8.57 21.07
N ASP A 145 8.46 -7.48 21.62
CA ASP A 145 8.44 -7.25 23.08
C ASP A 145 7.73 -8.39 23.82
N ARG A 146 6.57 -8.83 23.33
CA ARG A 146 5.79 -9.90 23.97
C ARG A 146 6.50 -11.26 23.96
N ILE A 147 7.15 -11.63 22.87
CA ILE A 147 7.69 -12.98 22.67
C ILE A 147 9.18 -13.06 23.00
N ASP A 148 9.96 -12.09 22.53
CA ASP A 148 11.41 -12.05 22.74
C ASP A 148 11.78 -11.30 24.04
N GLY A 149 10.86 -10.51 24.62
CA GLY A 149 11.19 -9.62 25.73
C GLY A 149 12.12 -8.48 25.31
N ALA A 150 12.17 -8.18 24.01
CA ALA A 150 13.06 -7.20 23.42
C ALA A 150 12.38 -5.84 23.31
N GLY A 151 13.02 -4.81 23.83
CA GLY A 151 12.50 -3.45 23.76
C GLY A 151 12.52 -2.87 22.34
N HIS A 152 12.00 -1.65 22.23
CA HIS A 152 11.93 -0.87 21.00
C HIS A 152 13.27 -0.83 20.24
N THR A 153 14.32 -0.30 20.89
CA THR A 153 15.67 -0.18 20.31
C THR A 153 16.29 -1.52 19.93
N ASP A 154 16.02 -2.57 20.71
CA ASP A 154 16.59 -3.90 20.47
C ASP A 154 16.05 -4.52 19.18
N THR A 155 14.76 -4.34 18.93
CA THR A 155 14.10 -4.90 17.76
C THR A 155 14.42 -4.09 16.52
N GLU A 156 14.43 -2.76 16.57
CA GLU A 156 14.76 -1.91 15.41
C GLU A 156 16.21 -2.09 14.96
N ILE A 157 17.16 -1.79 15.85
CA ILE A 157 18.59 -1.88 15.52
C ILE A 157 18.97 -3.34 15.29
N GLY A 158 18.41 -4.27 16.08
CA GLY A 158 18.69 -5.68 15.94
C GLY A 158 18.25 -6.25 14.59
N SER A 159 17.07 -5.88 14.12
CA SER A 159 16.57 -6.28 12.80
C SER A 159 17.49 -5.79 11.68
N ASP A 160 17.91 -4.52 11.74
CA ASP A 160 18.86 -3.93 10.80
C ASP A 160 20.21 -4.67 10.82
N VAL A 161 20.77 -4.93 12.01
CA VAL A 161 22.00 -5.71 12.22
C VAL A 161 21.92 -7.06 11.50
N LEU A 162 20.82 -7.79 11.69
CA LEU A 162 20.61 -9.10 11.06
C LEU A 162 20.56 -8.98 9.53
N ARG A 163 19.84 -7.98 8.99
CA ARG A 163 19.75 -7.78 7.52
C ARG A 163 21.05 -7.31 6.89
N TYR A 164 21.81 -6.44 7.56
CA TYR A 164 23.12 -6.03 7.08
C TYR A 164 24.03 -7.24 6.91
N GLN A 165 24.01 -8.21 7.83
CA GLN A 165 24.87 -9.39 7.73
C GLN A 165 24.38 -10.44 6.73
N LYS A 166 23.07 -10.53 6.45
CA LYS A 166 22.51 -11.46 5.47
C LYS A 166 22.95 -11.16 4.03
N ASP A 167 22.87 -9.89 3.60
CA ASP A 167 23.01 -9.51 2.18
C ASP A 167 23.93 -8.29 1.94
N ARG A 168 25.14 -8.33 2.51
CA ARG A 168 26.12 -7.20 2.55
C ARG A 168 26.43 -6.58 1.18
N LEU A 169 26.78 -7.42 0.20
CA LEU A 169 27.17 -6.95 -1.13
C LEU A 169 26.00 -6.37 -1.90
N TRP A 170 24.81 -7.00 -1.77
CA TRP A 170 23.59 -6.50 -2.37
C TRP A 170 23.24 -5.11 -1.81
N HIS A 171 23.30 -4.94 -0.49
CA HIS A 171 23.07 -3.65 0.17
C HIS A 171 23.97 -2.55 -0.40
N TRP A 172 25.29 -2.73 -0.40
CA TRP A 172 26.20 -1.72 -0.93
C TRP A 172 26.01 -1.44 -2.42
N SER A 173 25.64 -2.45 -3.20
CA SER A 173 25.37 -2.28 -4.62
C SER A 173 24.14 -1.39 -4.92
N ASN A 174 23.28 -1.20 -3.91
CA ASN A 174 22.07 -0.38 -4.03
C ASN A 174 22.22 1.06 -3.53
N LEU A 175 23.32 1.40 -2.84
CA LEU A 175 23.54 2.77 -2.38
C LEU A 175 23.80 3.71 -3.56
N LEU A 176 23.10 4.84 -3.59
CA LEU A 176 23.26 5.90 -4.58
C LEU A 176 22.83 7.24 -3.99
N TYR A 177 23.81 8.10 -3.70
CA TYR A 177 23.52 9.41 -3.14
C TYR A 177 22.79 10.29 -4.16
N TYR A 178 21.53 10.58 -3.88
CA TYR A 178 20.70 11.51 -4.62
C TYR A 178 19.68 12.11 -3.66
N ALA A 179 19.47 13.42 -3.74
CA ALA A 179 18.40 14.12 -3.06
C ALA A 179 17.97 15.34 -3.89
N PRO A 180 16.68 15.51 -4.19
CA PRO A 180 16.19 16.65 -4.94
C PRO A 180 16.06 17.86 -4.02
N MET A 181 17.20 18.44 -3.63
CA MET A 181 17.26 19.43 -2.55
C MET A 181 16.39 20.67 -2.79
N ASP A 182 16.28 21.15 -4.03
CA ASP A 182 15.44 22.31 -4.35
C ASP A 182 13.96 21.98 -4.13
N THR A 183 13.53 20.80 -4.58
CA THR A 183 12.19 20.25 -4.32
C THR A 183 11.94 20.10 -2.83
N LEU A 184 12.88 19.49 -2.09
CA LEU A 184 12.74 19.29 -0.65
C LEU A 184 12.55 20.60 0.10
N MET A 185 13.34 21.62 -0.22
CA MET A 185 13.19 22.93 0.43
C MET A 185 11.83 23.56 0.12
N GLU A 186 11.33 23.43 -1.11
CA GLU A 186 10.00 23.91 -1.45
C GLU A 186 8.89 23.13 -0.71
N VAL A 187 9.05 21.82 -0.56
CA VAL A 187 8.12 20.96 0.19
C VAL A 187 8.08 21.37 1.66
N PHE A 188 9.23 21.58 2.32
CA PHE A 188 9.26 22.03 3.71
C PHE A 188 8.57 23.38 3.90
N ILE A 189 8.80 24.34 3.00
CA ILE A 189 8.12 25.64 3.03
C ILE A 189 6.61 25.45 2.89
N ARG A 190 6.15 24.67 1.91
CA ARG A 190 4.72 24.44 1.65
C ARG A 190 4.04 23.64 2.78
N ALA A 191 4.76 22.73 3.42
CA ALA A 191 4.29 21.98 4.59
C ALA A 191 4.30 22.80 5.89
N GLY A 192 4.87 24.01 5.90
CA GLY A 192 5.01 24.84 7.10
C GLY A 192 6.01 24.29 8.12
N VAL A 193 7.02 23.55 7.65
CA VAL A 193 8.04 22.90 8.50
C VAL A 193 9.30 23.77 8.54
N GLU A 194 9.73 24.16 9.74
CA GLU A 194 10.89 25.02 9.93
C GLU A 194 12.20 24.23 9.81
N THR A 195 12.94 24.43 8.72
CA THR A 195 14.30 23.90 8.52
C THR A 195 15.07 24.72 7.49
N ASN A 196 16.35 24.38 7.29
CA ASN A 196 17.21 24.96 6.27
C ASN A 196 18.00 23.88 5.51
N ARG A 197 18.49 24.25 4.32
CA ARG A 197 19.24 23.36 3.42
C ARG A 197 20.40 22.63 4.11
N LYS A 198 21.17 23.30 4.98
CA LYS A 198 22.33 22.69 5.62
C LYS A 198 21.94 21.59 6.59
N GLU A 199 20.84 21.75 7.31
CA GLU A 199 20.31 20.72 8.21
C GLU A 199 19.90 19.48 7.44
N VAL A 200 19.14 19.66 6.35
CA VAL A 200 18.68 18.57 5.48
C VAL A 200 19.86 17.86 4.81
N GLU A 201 20.82 18.60 4.24
CA GLU A 201 22.04 18.02 3.65
C GLU A 201 22.84 17.21 4.67
N ARG A 202 23.00 17.75 5.89
CA ARG A 202 23.68 17.06 6.99
C ARG A 202 22.94 15.78 7.40
N GLY A 203 21.61 15.81 7.46
CA GLY A 203 20.77 14.67 7.80
C GLY A 203 20.83 13.56 6.75
N ILE A 204 20.65 13.90 5.48
CA ILE A 204 20.75 12.93 4.37
C ILE A 204 22.15 12.32 4.29
N PHE A 205 23.20 13.14 4.50
CA PHE A 205 24.57 12.62 4.56
C PHE A 205 24.76 11.65 5.73
N ARG A 206 24.23 11.95 6.92
CA ARG A 206 24.27 11.05 8.09
C ARG A 206 23.59 9.73 7.77
N GLU A 207 22.39 9.75 7.23
CA GLU A 207 21.65 8.53 6.90
C GLU A 207 22.35 7.69 5.83
N GLY A 208 22.89 8.33 4.80
CA GLY A 208 23.74 7.65 3.81
C GLY A 208 24.98 7.00 4.44
N LEU A 209 25.59 7.66 5.42
CA LEU A 209 26.75 7.12 6.14
C LEU A 209 26.37 5.94 7.05
N VAL A 210 25.23 5.99 7.73
CA VAL A 210 24.71 4.90 8.56
C VAL A 210 24.47 3.65 7.70
N LEU A 211 23.76 3.81 6.57
CA LEU A 211 23.56 2.73 5.61
C LEU A 211 24.89 2.13 5.15
N TRP A 212 25.81 2.97 4.67
CA TRP A 212 27.11 2.51 4.19
C TRP A 212 27.94 1.78 5.26
N ALA A 213 27.94 2.29 6.50
CA ALA A 213 28.73 1.75 7.60
C ALA A 213 28.07 0.56 8.31
N GLY A 214 26.79 0.27 8.05
CA GLY A 214 26.04 -0.80 8.69
C GLY A 214 26.74 -2.16 8.65
N PRO A 215 27.13 -2.71 7.48
CA PRO A 215 27.77 -4.02 7.39
C PRO A 215 29.06 -4.18 8.23
N PRO A 216 30.04 -3.25 8.21
CA PRO A 216 31.22 -3.37 9.07
C PRO A 216 30.96 -3.04 10.54
N ALA A 217 30.02 -2.12 10.84
CA ALA A 217 29.73 -1.72 12.22
C ALA A 217 29.00 -2.81 13.01
N THR A 218 28.15 -3.60 12.36
CA THR A 218 27.24 -4.56 13.00
C THR A 218 27.81 -5.98 13.12
N ALA A 219 28.93 -6.27 12.45
CA ALA A 219 29.50 -7.62 12.34
C ALA A 219 29.85 -8.28 13.69
N TRP A 220 30.18 -7.48 14.70
CA TRP A 220 30.62 -7.97 16.02
C TRP A 220 29.48 -8.28 16.99
N PHE A 221 28.26 -7.82 16.67
CA PHE A 221 27.11 -7.89 17.56
C PHE A 221 26.02 -8.85 17.05
N VAL A 222 26.13 -9.33 15.81
CA VAL A 222 25.08 -10.12 15.14
C VAL A 222 24.67 -11.36 15.91
N ASP A 223 25.61 -12.10 16.50
CA ASP A 223 25.28 -13.32 17.25
C ASP A 223 24.60 -13.01 18.58
N ASP A 224 24.89 -11.86 19.18
CA ASP A 224 24.24 -11.43 20.42
C ASP A 224 22.82 -10.95 20.17
N ILE A 225 22.64 -10.12 19.14
CA ILE A 225 21.33 -9.70 18.66
C ILE A 225 20.48 -10.92 18.30
N ARG A 226 21.02 -11.89 17.55
CA ARG A 226 20.31 -13.11 17.18
C ARG A 226 19.72 -13.85 18.39
N ARG A 227 20.47 -13.93 19.49
CA ARG A 227 20.00 -14.56 20.74
C ARG A 227 18.95 -13.72 21.46
N LYS A 228 18.97 -12.41 21.28
CA LYS A 228 18.07 -11.46 21.94
C LYS A 228 16.71 -11.35 21.27
N ILE A 229 16.64 -11.48 19.95
CA ILE A 229 15.41 -11.33 19.15
C ILE A 229 15.11 -12.55 18.24
N PRO A 230 15.03 -13.77 18.78
CA PRO A 230 14.85 -14.99 17.98
C PRO A 230 13.50 -15.08 17.26
N TRP A 231 12.41 -14.58 17.84
CA TRP A 231 11.11 -14.51 17.16
C TRP A 231 11.18 -13.48 16.02
N ALA A 232 11.74 -12.30 16.28
CA ALA A 232 11.87 -11.27 15.24
C ALA A 232 12.71 -11.79 14.07
N GLU A 233 13.89 -12.40 14.30
CA GLU A 233 14.70 -12.98 13.21
C GLU A 233 13.90 -13.97 12.36
N LYS A 234 13.12 -14.84 13.02
CA LYS A 234 12.34 -15.88 12.36
C LYS A 234 11.17 -15.32 11.56
N HIS A 235 10.53 -14.24 12.04
CA HIS A 235 9.24 -13.77 11.55
C HIS A 235 9.26 -12.37 10.93
N ILE A 236 10.44 -11.76 10.80
CA ILE A 236 10.60 -10.44 10.18
C ILE A 236 10.10 -10.38 8.75
N GLU A 237 10.16 -11.49 8.02
CA GLU A 237 9.67 -11.53 6.64
C GLU A 237 8.16 -11.76 6.57
N ASP A 238 7.63 -12.71 7.36
CA ASP A 238 6.30 -13.30 7.15
C ASP A 238 5.20 -12.80 8.11
N TYR A 239 5.54 -12.09 9.19
CA TYR A 239 4.53 -11.59 10.12
C TYR A 239 3.47 -10.72 9.42
N TYR A 240 2.20 -11.10 9.57
CA TYR A 240 1.10 -10.53 8.76
C TYR A 240 0.83 -9.04 9.00
N PHE A 241 1.31 -8.46 10.10
CA PHE A 241 1.07 -7.07 10.49
C PHE A 241 2.38 -6.40 10.91
N GLY A 242 3.18 -6.00 9.91
CA GLY A 242 4.43 -5.27 10.10
C GLY A 242 5.68 -6.03 9.69
N GLY A 243 5.57 -7.32 9.33
CA GLY A 243 6.65 -8.01 8.63
C GLY A 243 6.92 -7.41 7.25
N ILE A 244 8.12 -7.64 6.70
CA ILE A 244 8.59 -7.08 5.44
C ILE A 244 7.59 -7.33 4.29
N ASN A 245 7.00 -8.54 4.22
CA ASN A 245 6.02 -8.87 3.17
C ASN A 245 4.77 -7.99 3.26
N HIS A 246 4.18 -7.84 4.45
CA HIS A 246 3.02 -7.00 4.66
C HIS A 246 3.34 -5.52 4.40
N ASN A 247 4.47 -5.04 4.93
CA ASN A 247 4.88 -3.67 4.74
C ASN A 247 5.15 -3.32 3.27
N ALA A 248 5.76 -4.22 2.50
CA ALA A 248 5.93 -4.02 1.07
C ALA A 248 4.59 -3.89 0.33
N ALA A 249 3.60 -4.71 0.71
CA ALA A 249 2.24 -4.63 0.16
C ALA A 249 1.55 -3.31 0.53
N ALA A 250 1.67 -2.87 1.78
CA ALA A 250 1.11 -1.60 2.25
C ALA A 250 1.77 -0.40 1.54
N CYS A 251 3.09 -0.42 1.43
CA CYS A 251 3.86 0.58 0.69
C CYS A 251 3.44 0.63 -0.78
N ALA A 252 3.12 -0.50 -1.40
CA ALA A 252 2.68 -0.52 -2.80
C ALA A 252 1.35 0.21 -3.00
N VAL A 253 0.37 -0.02 -2.12
CA VAL A 253 -0.93 0.70 -2.14
C VAL A 253 -0.70 2.21 -2.05
N TRP A 254 0.14 2.64 -1.11
CA TRP A 254 0.43 4.05 -0.88
C TRP A 254 1.32 4.70 -1.94
N CYS A 255 2.28 3.97 -2.50
CA CYS A 255 3.09 4.45 -3.61
C CYS A 255 2.24 4.66 -4.87
N ARG A 256 1.29 3.76 -5.16
CA ARG A 256 0.33 3.94 -6.25
C ARG A 256 -0.55 5.17 -6.02
N TYR A 257 -1.04 5.36 -4.81
CA TYR A 257 -1.81 6.55 -4.42
C TYR A 257 -1.00 7.84 -4.63
N TRP A 258 0.16 7.95 -4.01
CA TRP A 258 0.96 9.17 -4.08
C TRP A 258 1.54 9.43 -5.47
N TYR A 259 1.85 8.39 -6.23
CA TYR A 259 2.22 8.53 -7.63
C TYR A 259 1.06 9.14 -8.44
N ALA A 260 -0.15 8.56 -8.33
CA ALA A 260 -1.33 9.04 -9.04
C ALA A 260 -1.60 10.51 -8.74
N GLU A 261 -1.66 10.87 -7.45
CA GLU A 261 -1.88 12.24 -6.99
C GLU A 261 -0.82 13.22 -7.49
N SER A 262 0.42 12.76 -7.66
CA SER A 262 1.52 13.61 -8.14
C SER A 262 1.48 13.86 -9.65
N VAL A 263 0.82 13.00 -10.42
CA VAL A 263 0.72 13.11 -11.89
C VAL A 263 -0.68 13.52 -12.37
N GLY A 264 -1.52 14.01 -11.45
CA GLY A 264 -2.88 14.47 -11.74
C GLY A 264 -3.90 13.35 -11.96
N ALA A 265 -3.60 12.13 -11.55
CA ALA A 265 -4.53 11.00 -11.49
C ALA A 265 -5.10 10.84 -10.08
N HIS A 266 -6.14 10.03 -9.94
CA HIS A 266 -6.69 9.63 -8.64
C HIS A 266 -6.76 8.12 -8.51
N TYR A 267 -6.43 7.62 -7.31
CA TYR A 267 -6.33 6.20 -7.00
C TYR A 267 -7.15 5.90 -5.75
N LEU A 268 -8.19 5.08 -5.91
CA LEU A 268 -9.11 4.72 -4.84
C LEU A 268 -9.01 3.22 -4.59
N GLN A 269 -8.47 2.82 -3.44
CA GLN A 269 -8.39 1.43 -3.00
C GLN A 269 -8.49 1.40 -1.47
N GLN A 270 -9.25 0.47 -0.91
CA GLN A 270 -9.39 0.34 0.54
C GLN A 270 -8.04 0.15 1.23
N MET A 271 -7.60 1.17 1.96
CA MET A 271 -6.33 1.17 2.67
C MET A 271 -6.46 0.52 4.06
N PRO A 272 -5.38 -0.07 4.61
CA PRO A 272 -5.38 -0.47 6.01
C PRO A 272 -5.59 0.75 6.92
N ALA A 273 -6.47 0.60 7.91
CA ALA A 273 -6.81 1.71 8.80
C ALA A 273 -5.65 2.08 9.75
N TYR A 274 -4.81 1.12 10.17
CA TYR A 274 -3.70 1.30 11.12
C TYR A 274 -3.98 2.28 12.27
N GLY A 275 -5.20 2.21 12.82
CA GLY A 275 -5.58 3.04 13.95
C GLY A 275 -5.97 4.48 13.59
N ALA A 276 -6.20 4.84 12.32
CA ALA A 276 -6.66 6.17 11.90
C ALA A 276 -7.96 6.65 12.59
N LYS A 277 -8.71 5.73 13.21
CA LYS A 277 -9.86 6.06 14.08
C LYS A 277 -9.45 6.67 15.43
N HIS A 278 -8.20 6.50 15.83
CA HIS A 278 -7.59 7.06 17.03
C HIS A 278 -6.82 8.34 16.64
N LYS A 279 -7.00 9.41 17.44
CA LYS A 279 -6.38 10.73 17.21
C LYS A 279 -4.84 10.73 17.23
N ASP A 280 -4.22 9.60 17.54
CA ASP A 280 -2.80 9.45 17.83
C ASP A 280 -1.94 9.05 16.61
N THR A 281 -2.51 8.90 15.41
CA THR A 281 -1.76 8.48 14.20
C THR A 281 -1.04 9.61 13.46
N GLY A 282 -0.71 10.72 14.13
CA GLY A 282 0.18 11.76 13.60
C GLY A 282 -0.24 12.45 12.28
N GLY A 283 -1.47 12.21 11.81
CA GLY A 283 -1.95 12.71 10.52
C GLY A 283 -2.02 11.67 9.40
N TYR A 284 -1.88 10.38 9.68
CA TYR A 284 -2.23 9.31 8.72
C TYR A 284 -3.70 9.43 8.27
N ARG A 285 -3.96 9.31 6.96
CA ARG A 285 -5.28 9.53 6.35
C ARG A 285 -5.59 8.46 5.30
N PRO A 286 -5.98 7.24 5.69
CA PRO A 286 -6.28 6.18 4.74
C PRO A 286 -7.59 6.44 4.00
N TYR A 287 -7.66 6.05 2.73
CA TYR A 287 -8.94 5.95 2.01
C TYR A 287 -9.67 4.67 2.46
N LEU A 288 -10.82 4.85 3.12
CA LEU A 288 -11.66 3.78 3.66
C LEU A 288 -13.05 3.71 2.99
N GLY A 289 -13.16 4.30 1.80
CA GLY A 289 -14.43 4.55 1.11
C GLY A 289 -14.87 3.44 0.15
N VAL A 290 -14.38 2.20 0.30
CA VAL A 290 -14.86 1.07 -0.51
C VAL A 290 -15.89 0.28 0.28
N ALA A 291 -17.00 -0.04 -0.39
CA ALA A 291 -17.96 -1.04 0.06
C ALA A 291 -18.10 -2.11 -1.02
N ASP A 292 -18.09 -3.40 -0.66
CA ASP A 292 -18.32 -4.51 -1.57
C ASP A 292 -19.03 -5.71 -0.94
N ALA A 293 -19.86 -6.40 -1.73
CA ALA A 293 -20.53 -7.63 -1.29
C ALA A 293 -20.83 -8.54 -2.48
N ALA A 294 -20.63 -9.85 -2.31
CA ALA A 294 -21.08 -10.88 -3.23
C ALA A 294 -22.43 -11.45 -2.76
N LEU A 295 -23.26 -11.81 -3.74
CA LEU A 295 -24.59 -12.34 -3.57
C LEU A 295 -24.72 -13.66 -4.33
N ALA A 296 -25.51 -14.56 -3.78
CA ALA A 296 -25.61 -15.95 -4.20
C ALA A 296 -27.06 -16.35 -4.44
N GLU A 297 -27.39 -16.90 -5.61
CA GLU A 297 -28.75 -17.30 -5.96
C GLU A 297 -29.29 -18.46 -5.11
N ASP A 298 -28.42 -19.41 -4.77
CA ASP A 298 -28.68 -20.56 -3.89
C ASP A 298 -28.59 -20.24 -2.39
N LEU A 299 -28.10 -19.04 -2.04
CA LEU A 299 -28.10 -18.48 -0.69
C LEU A 299 -28.74 -17.09 -0.72
N PRO A 300 -30.03 -17.00 -1.08
CA PRO A 300 -30.64 -15.74 -1.52
C PRO A 300 -30.73 -14.68 -0.42
N GLU A 301 -30.68 -15.10 0.84
CA GLU A 301 -30.72 -14.22 2.00
C GLU A 301 -29.33 -13.85 2.51
N ASN A 302 -28.23 -14.32 1.91
CA ASN A 302 -26.88 -14.04 2.40
C ASN A 302 -26.17 -12.89 1.66
N ASN A 303 -25.25 -12.20 2.36
CA ASN A 303 -24.26 -11.28 1.77
C ASN A 303 -22.88 -11.44 2.40
N THR A 304 -21.84 -11.03 1.67
CA THR A 304 -20.43 -11.17 2.05
C THR A 304 -19.73 -9.86 2.44
N GLY A 305 -20.47 -8.85 2.93
CA GLY A 305 -19.92 -7.49 3.14
C GLY A 305 -18.65 -7.37 3.98
N MET A 306 -18.39 -8.34 4.87
CA MET A 306 -17.19 -8.38 5.73
C MET A 306 -16.25 -9.56 5.45
N GLU A 307 -16.42 -10.23 4.31
CA GLU A 307 -15.65 -11.42 3.94
C GLU A 307 -14.40 -11.07 3.13
N SER A 308 -13.41 -11.97 3.09
CA SER A 308 -12.15 -11.77 2.35
C SER A 308 -12.27 -11.85 0.82
N PHE A 309 -13.37 -12.40 0.31
CA PHE A 309 -13.50 -12.71 -1.11
C PHE A 309 -14.87 -12.36 -1.67
N LEU A 310 -14.86 -11.94 -2.93
CA LEU A 310 -16.02 -11.70 -3.78
C LEU A 310 -16.09 -12.80 -4.84
N THR A 311 -17.30 -13.13 -5.32
CA THR A 311 -17.49 -14.17 -6.34
C THR A 311 -18.44 -13.71 -7.45
N VAL A 312 -18.11 -14.10 -8.68
CA VAL A 312 -18.91 -13.79 -9.89
C VAL A 312 -18.87 -15.00 -10.82
N GLY A 313 -20.04 -15.44 -11.32
CA GLY A 313 -20.10 -16.65 -12.15
C GLY A 313 -21.27 -17.57 -11.82
N GLY A 314 -21.12 -18.84 -12.17
CA GLY A 314 -22.07 -19.90 -11.87
C GLY A 314 -23.19 -20.06 -12.90
N ALA A 315 -23.86 -21.21 -12.84
CA ALA A 315 -25.01 -21.52 -13.68
C ALA A 315 -26.32 -20.99 -13.07
N ALA A 316 -27.37 -20.92 -13.87
CA ALA A 316 -28.72 -20.61 -13.38
C ALA A 316 -29.12 -21.46 -12.16
N GLY A 317 -29.63 -20.82 -11.11
CA GLY A 317 -29.95 -21.43 -9.82
C GLY A 317 -28.79 -21.43 -8.81
N ALA A 318 -27.56 -21.12 -9.25
CA ALA A 318 -26.37 -21.02 -8.42
C ALA A 318 -25.49 -19.80 -8.80
N ARG A 319 -26.09 -18.78 -9.41
CA ARG A 319 -25.36 -17.59 -9.87
C ARG A 319 -24.74 -16.83 -8.71
N ARG A 320 -23.63 -16.16 -9.01
CA ARG A 320 -22.89 -15.27 -8.12
C ARG A 320 -22.75 -13.92 -8.81
N VAL A 321 -23.07 -12.85 -8.10
CA VAL A 321 -22.85 -11.46 -8.53
C VAL A 321 -22.15 -10.69 -7.43
N SER A 322 -21.31 -9.72 -7.77
CA SER A 322 -20.63 -8.87 -6.79
C SER A 322 -21.00 -7.40 -7.01
N LEU A 323 -21.25 -6.68 -5.92
CA LEU A 323 -21.55 -5.25 -5.90
C LEU A 323 -20.35 -4.51 -5.31
N LEU A 324 -19.97 -3.39 -5.90
CA LEU A 324 -18.88 -2.53 -5.42
C LEU A 324 -19.27 -1.07 -5.46
N ARG A 325 -18.87 -0.28 -4.48
CA ARG A 325 -19.04 1.18 -4.47
C ARG A 325 -17.79 1.85 -3.93
N PHE A 326 -17.36 2.91 -4.61
CA PHE A 326 -16.27 3.79 -4.18
C PHE A 326 -16.84 5.15 -3.78
N ASP A 327 -16.49 5.64 -2.60
CA ASP A 327 -16.81 6.99 -2.15
C ASP A 327 -15.94 8.03 -2.87
N LEU A 328 -16.59 8.84 -3.72
CA LEU A 328 -15.95 9.88 -4.52
C LEU A 328 -15.97 11.25 -3.83
N THR A 329 -16.52 11.38 -2.61
CA THR A 329 -16.71 12.69 -1.95
C THR A 329 -15.42 13.44 -1.62
N HIS A 330 -14.27 12.75 -1.61
CA HIS A 330 -12.96 13.37 -1.43
C HIS A 330 -12.41 14.01 -2.70
N LEU A 331 -13.00 13.71 -3.87
CA LEU A 331 -12.62 14.30 -5.14
C LEU A 331 -13.35 15.64 -5.33
N PRO A 332 -12.68 16.69 -5.85
CA PRO A 332 -13.35 17.90 -6.30
C PRO A 332 -14.45 17.59 -7.32
N ALA A 333 -15.59 18.31 -7.24
CA ALA A 333 -16.72 18.09 -8.15
C ALA A 333 -16.35 18.31 -9.63
N ASP A 334 -15.33 19.14 -9.90
CA ASP A 334 -14.79 19.47 -11.21
C ASP A 334 -13.56 18.64 -11.60
N THR A 335 -13.31 17.52 -10.90
CA THR A 335 -12.20 16.60 -11.23
C THR A 335 -12.26 16.19 -12.70
N ALA A 336 -11.26 16.63 -13.46
CA ALA A 336 -11.13 16.27 -14.86
C ALA A 336 -10.43 14.91 -14.99
N PHE A 337 -11.01 14.02 -15.81
CA PHE A 337 -10.39 12.74 -16.15
C PHE A 337 -10.80 12.28 -17.56
N SER A 338 -9.83 11.70 -18.27
CA SER A 338 -10.04 11.12 -19.59
C SER A 338 -10.55 9.69 -19.51
N ARG A 339 -10.15 8.94 -18.47
CA ARG A 339 -10.46 7.52 -18.29
C ARG A 339 -10.66 7.15 -16.82
N ALA A 340 -11.68 6.34 -16.52
CA ALA A 340 -11.86 5.69 -15.23
C ALA A 340 -11.91 4.17 -15.40
N THR A 341 -11.07 3.45 -14.65
CA THR A 341 -10.92 2.00 -14.78
C THR A 341 -11.07 1.31 -13.43
N LEU A 342 -12.01 0.37 -13.36
CA LEU A 342 -12.15 -0.57 -12.24
C LEU A 342 -11.17 -1.72 -12.43
N TRP A 343 -10.44 -2.08 -11.38
CA TRP A 343 -9.52 -3.20 -11.38
C TRP A 343 -9.84 -4.16 -10.24
N MET A 344 -9.86 -5.46 -10.57
CA MET A 344 -10.09 -6.56 -9.63
C MET A 344 -8.97 -7.58 -9.76
N CYS A 345 -8.44 -8.06 -8.64
CA CYS A 345 -7.42 -9.11 -8.64
C CYS A 345 -8.06 -10.47 -8.38
N LEU A 346 -7.91 -11.38 -9.34
CA LEU A 346 -8.41 -12.75 -9.28
C LEU A 346 -7.60 -13.56 -8.26
N SER A 347 -8.25 -14.22 -7.31
CA SER A 347 -7.63 -15.18 -6.39
C SER A 347 -7.69 -16.61 -6.94
N GLY A 348 -8.74 -16.92 -7.71
CA GLY A 348 -8.91 -18.22 -8.35
C GLY A 348 -10.17 -18.30 -9.22
N VAL A 349 -10.30 -19.43 -9.93
CA VAL A 349 -11.50 -19.78 -10.69
C VAL A 349 -11.83 -21.23 -10.42
N ASP A 350 -13.09 -21.50 -10.11
CA ASP A 350 -13.64 -22.85 -10.10
C ASP A 350 -14.39 -23.10 -11.41
N GLY A 351 -14.08 -24.21 -12.08
CA GLY A 351 -14.67 -24.55 -13.38
C GLY A 351 -14.12 -23.75 -14.57
N THR A 352 -14.98 -23.52 -15.57
CA THR A 352 -14.58 -22.83 -16.81
C THR A 352 -14.55 -21.30 -16.59
N PRO A 353 -13.47 -20.59 -16.97
CA PRO A 353 -13.38 -19.14 -16.83
C PRO A 353 -14.62 -18.42 -17.38
N PRO A 354 -15.36 -17.65 -16.56
CA PRO A 354 -16.52 -16.92 -17.03
C PRO A 354 -16.11 -15.65 -17.78
N VAL A 355 -17.05 -15.11 -18.57
CA VAL A 355 -16.99 -13.73 -19.04
C VAL A 355 -17.75 -12.88 -18.02
N ILE A 356 -17.16 -11.76 -17.60
CA ILE A 356 -17.73 -10.90 -16.57
C ILE A 356 -17.95 -9.49 -17.13
N GLU A 357 -19.17 -8.98 -16.95
CA GLU A 357 -19.56 -7.62 -17.31
C GLU A 357 -19.65 -6.70 -16.09
N ALA A 358 -19.35 -5.42 -16.28
CA ALA A 358 -19.52 -4.36 -15.30
C ALA A 358 -20.71 -3.46 -15.68
N LEU A 359 -21.67 -3.34 -14.76
CA LEU A 359 -22.96 -2.66 -14.97
C LEU A 359 -23.20 -1.61 -13.88
N GLY A 360 -23.89 -0.52 -14.19
CA GLY A 360 -24.29 0.47 -13.20
C GLY A 360 -25.41 -0.06 -12.30
N LEU A 361 -25.40 0.29 -11.01
CA LEU A 361 -26.50 -0.04 -10.09
C LEU A 361 -27.57 1.06 -10.07
N THR A 362 -28.83 0.66 -10.05
CA THR A 362 -29.99 1.57 -10.13
C THR A 362 -30.52 2.06 -8.78
N GLY A 363 -29.91 1.64 -7.68
CA GLY A 363 -30.35 2.00 -6.34
C GLY A 363 -29.29 1.74 -5.27
N SER A 364 -29.47 2.38 -4.11
CA SER A 364 -28.58 2.22 -2.95
C SER A 364 -28.68 0.83 -2.33
N TRP A 365 -27.61 0.40 -1.69
CA TRP A 365 -27.54 -0.86 -0.97
C TRP A 365 -26.64 -0.71 0.27
N GLY A 366 -26.91 -1.52 1.31
CA GLY A 366 -26.07 -1.66 2.49
C GLY A 366 -25.14 -2.86 2.33
N GLU A 367 -23.84 -2.68 2.55
CA GLU A 367 -22.80 -3.71 2.36
C GLU A 367 -23.03 -4.97 3.20
N GLY A 368 -23.45 -4.75 4.44
CA GLY A 368 -23.64 -5.78 5.43
C GLY A 368 -22.41 -6.03 6.29
N ALA A 369 -22.66 -6.47 7.52
CA ALA A 369 -21.60 -6.74 8.51
C ALA A 369 -21.22 -8.23 8.59
N GLY A 370 -21.63 -9.02 7.60
CA GLY A 370 -21.59 -10.47 7.62
C GLY A 370 -20.25 -11.11 7.35
N GLN A 371 -19.79 -11.96 8.27
CA GLN A 371 -18.61 -12.79 8.12
C GLN A 371 -18.90 -14.24 8.55
N SER A 372 -18.61 -15.20 7.67
CA SER A 372 -18.73 -16.64 7.93
C SER A 372 -17.37 -17.30 8.21
N ASP A 373 -16.31 -16.78 7.59
CA ASP A 373 -14.93 -17.20 7.86
C ASP A 373 -14.02 -15.95 7.85
N PRO A 374 -13.35 -15.64 8.97
CA PRO A 374 -12.54 -14.42 9.14
C PRO A 374 -11.29 -14.34 8.24
N PHE A 375 -10.94 -15.42 7.56
CA PHE A 375 -9.77 -15.49 6.70
C PHE A 375 -10.14 -15.75 5.25
N ASN A 376 -11.08 -16.65 4.99
CA ASN A 376 -11.33 -17.15 3.64
C ASN A 376 -12.81 -17.26 3.27
N GLY A 377 -13.69 -16.49 3.92
CA GLY A 377 -15.12 -16.54 3.68
C GLY A 377 -15.54 -16.06 2.28
N LYS A 378 -16.60 -16.69 1.76
CA LYS A 378 -17.18 -16.49 0.41
C LYS A 378 -18.71 -16.56 0.40
N THR A 379 -19.30 -17.01 1.51
CA THR A 379 -20.73 -17.33 1.63
C THR A 379 -21.48 -16.33 2.50
N GLY A 380 -20.78 -15.60 3.36
CA GLY A 380 -21.39 -14.58 4.18
C GLY A 380 -22.35 -15.14 5.23
N ARG A 381 -23.19 -14.26 5.77
CA ARG A 381 -24.30 -14.62 6.68
C ARG A 381 -25.61 -14.06 6.14
N VAL A 382 -26.72 -14.47 6.76
CA VAL A 382 -28.05 -13.93 6.48
C VAL A 382 -28.06 -12.40 6.68
N SER A 383 -28.54 -11.67 5.68
CA SER A 383 -28.65 -10.21 5.66
C SER A 383 -29.59 -9.72 6.75
N GLU A 384 -29.17 -8.70 7.49
CA GLU A 384 -29.97 -8.03 8.51
C GLU A 384 -30.46 -6.65 8.01
N GLY A 385 -31.37 -5.99 8.73
CA GLY A 385 -32.13 -4.83 8.25
C GLY A 385 -31.36 -3.81 7.39
N GLY A 386 -31.78 -3.65 6.13
CA GLY A 386 -31.19 -2.70 5.17
C GLY A 386 -29.92 -3.19 4.46
N GLU A 387 -29.37 -4.34 4.85
CA GLU A 387 -28.28 -5.01 4.14
C GLU A 387 -28.79 -5.63 2.83
N VAL A 388 -27.89 -5.70 1.85
CA VAL A 388 -28.21 -6.29 0.55
C VAL A 388 -28.31 -7.81 0.63
N SER A 389 -29.12 -8.40 -0.24
CA SER A 389 -29.31 -9.83 -0.43
C SER A 389 -29.62 -10.09 -1.91
N TRP A 390 -29.68 -11.36 -2.33
CA TRP A 390 -30.10 -11.69 -3.70
C TRP A 390 -31.51 -11.18 -4.01
N THR A 391 -32.40 -11.20 -3.02
CA THR A 391 -33.83 -10.89 -3.16
C THR A 391 -34.13 -9.39 -3.18
N ASN A 392 -33.32 -8.58 -2.49
CA ASN A 392 -33.56 -7.14 -2.35
C ASN A 392 -32.57 -6.24 -3.11
N ARG A 393 -31.59 -6.83 -3.82
CA ARG A 393 -30.55 -6.07 -4.54
C ARG A 393 -31.13 -5.05 -5.52
N PRO A 394 -30.44 -3.91 -5.73
CA PRO A 394 -30.80 -2.99 -6.79
C PRO A 394 -30.72 -3.68 -8.16
N GLY A 395 -31.52 -3.19 -9.11
CA GLY A 395 -31.38 -3.59 -10.50
C GLY A 395 -30.03 -3.14 -11.07
N MET A 396 -29.50 -3.92 -12.01
CA MET A 396 -28.36 -3.52 -12.83
C MET A 396 -28.90 -2.94 -14.14
N THR A 397 -28.29 -1.87 -14.66
CA THR A 397 -28.71 -1.26 -15.94
C THR A 397 -28.75 -2.30 -17.06
N ASP A 398 -29.83 -2.33 -17.85
CA ASP A 398 -30.04 -3.32 -18.91
C ASP A 398 -28.86 -3.37 -19.89
N SER A 399 -28.37 -4.59 -20.16
CA SER A 399 -27.22 -4.88 -21.03
C SER A 399 -27.46 -4.60 -22.52
N THR A 400 -28.70 -4.29 -22.91
CA THR A 400 -29.10 -4.19 -24.32
C THR A 400 -28.71 -2.87 -24.99
N ASP A 401 -28.23 -1.86 -24.25
CA ASP A 401 -27.68 -0.61 -24.81
C ASP A 401 -26.23 -0.35 -24.37
N VAL A 402 -25.43 -1.44 -24.33
CA VAL A 402 -23.96 -1.53 -24.16
C VAL A 402 -23.55 -2.00 -22.75
N PRO A 403 -23.06 -3.25 -22.59
CA PRO A 403 -22.21 -3.60 -21.45
C PRO A 403 -21.09 -2.56 -21.39
N ARG A 404 -20.99 -1.78 -20.31
CA ARG A 404 -20.04 -0.65 -20.26
C ARG A 404 -18.59 -1.14 -20.43
N ALA A 405 -18.31 -2.35 -19.96
CA ALA A 405 -17.15 -3.17 -20.37
C ALA A 405 -17.38 -4.66 -20.00
N ALA A 406 -16.70 -5.56 -20.72
CA ALA A 406 -16.61 -6.99 -20.37
C ALA A 406 -15.16 -7.47 -20.47
N ALA A 407 -14.79 -8.46 -19.65
CA ALA A 407 -13.46 -9.04 -19.65
C ALA A 407 -13.53 -10.57 -19.56
N ASP A 408 -12.71 -11.25 -20.38
CA ASP A 408 -12.43 -12.66 -20.26
C ASP A 408 -11.47 -12.90 -19.08
N VAL A 409 -11.75 -13.93 -18.29
CA VAL A 409 -10.86 -14.33 -17.20
C VAL A 409 -9.65 -15.10 -17.76
N ASP A 410 -8.45 -14.54 -17.64
CA ASP A 410 -7.18 -15.14 -18.09
C ASP A 410 -6.33 -15.64 -16.92
N LEU A 411 -6.09 -16.95 -16.86
CA LEU A 411 -5.33 -17.62 -15.80
C LEU A 411 -3.80 -17.64 -16.02
N ARG A 412 -3.28 -17.04 -17.10
CA ARG A 412 -1.86 -17.17 -17.49
C ARG A 412 -0.85 -16.33 -16.68
N GLN A 413 -1.31 -15.57 -15.68
CA GLN A 413 -0.47 -14.71 -14.84
C GLN A 413 -0.29 -15.35 -13.44
N PRO A 414 0.93 -15.72 -13.02
CA PRO A 414 1.18 -16.17 -11.65
C PRO A 414 0.91 -15.04 -10.66
N GLY A 415 0.13 -15.29 -9.60
CA GLY A 415 -0.13 -14.31 -8.54
C GLY A 415 -1.51 -13.65 -8.54
N GLY A 416 -2.45 -14.16 -9.34
CA GLY A 416 -3.79 -13.59 -9.42
C GLY A 416 -3.87 -12.51 -10.50
N ALA A 417 -4.52 -12.83 -11.60
CA ALA A 417 -4.60 -11.94 -12.75
C ALA A 417 -5.44 -10.70 -12.41
N TRP A 418 -4.90 -9.52 -12.71
CA TRP A 418 -5.67 -8.29 -12.68
C TRP A 418 -6.59 -8.22 -13.89
N LEU A 419 -7.88 -8.13 -13.64
CA LEU A 419 -8.91 -7.82 -14.62
C LEU A 419 -9.30 -6.35 -14.51
N SER A 420 -9.67 -5.76 -15.64
CA SER A 420 -10.01 -4.34 -15.69
C SER A 420 -11.22 -4.07 -16.58
N TRP A 421 -12.04 -3.11 -16.16
CA TRP A 421 -13.20 -2.62 -16.89
C TRP A 421 -13.12 -1.11 -17.04
N ASP A 422 -13.26 -0.61 -18.27
CA ASP A 422 -13.44 0.82 -18.51
C ASP A 422 -14.86 1.23 -18.10
N ILE A 423 -14.97 2.02 -17.03
CA ILE A 423 -16.25 2.50 -16.51
C ILE A 423 -16.32 4.03 -16.57
N THR A 424 -15.56 4.65 -17.49
CA THR A 424 -15.47 6.10 -17.66
C THR A 424 -16.84 6.76 -17.77
N GLY A 425 -17.78 6.15 -18.50
CA GLY A 425 -19.14 6.66 -18.65
C GLY A 425 -19.89 6.77 -17.32
N LEU A 426 -19.87 5.70 -16.52
CA LEU A 426 -20.55 5.64 -15.22
C LEU A 426 -19.99 6.67 -14.25
N VAL A 427 -18.66 6.77 -14.14
CA VAL A 427 -18.02 7.73 -13.22
C VAL A 427 -18.33 9.18 -13.63
N ARG A 428 -18.43 9.48 -14.93
CA ARG A 428 -18.82 10.82 -15.40
C ARG A 428 -20.27 11.17 -15.02
N GLU A 429 -21.18 10.22 -15.13
CA GLU A 429 -22.59 10.39 -14.73
C GLU A 429 -22.68 10.69 -13.21
N TRP A 430 -21.93 9.96 -12.38
CA TRP A 430 -21.88 10.21 -10.93
C TRP A 430 -21.28 11.58 -10.56
N MET A 431 -20.17 11.98 -11.19
CA MET A 431 -19.48 13.23 -10.88
C MET A 431 -20.28 14.47 -11.31
N ARG A 432 -21.14 14.36 -12.33
CA ARG A 432 -22.05 15.45 -12.75
C ARG A 432 -23.27 15.61 -11.83
N GLY A 433 -23.56 14.61 -11.00
CA GLY A 433 -24.78 14.56 -10.19
C GLY A 433 -26.04 14.24 -11.01
N ASP A 434 -25.86 13.77 -12.25
CA ASP A 434 -26.97 13.31 -13.11
C ASP A 434 -27.57 12.01 -12.54
N GLU A 435 -26.72 11.20 -11.89
CA GLU A 435 -27.09 9.97 -11.19
C GLU A 435 -26.42 9.93 -9.81
N HIS A 436 -27.08 9.31 -8.83
CA HIS A 436 -26.44 9.04 -7.54
C HIS A 436 -25.43 7.89 -7.70
N ASN A 437 -24.25 8.01 -7.08
CA ASN A 437 -23.27 6.92 -7.06
C ASN A 437 -23.79 5.74 -6.23
N HIS A 438 -24.43 4.80 -6.92
CA HIS A 438 -24.92 3.56 -6.35
C HIS A 438 -23.91 2.40 -6.51
N GLY A 439 -22.85 2.60 -7.27
CA GLY A 439 -21.79 1.62 -7.49
C GLY A 439 -21.95 0.80 -8.78
N VAL A 440 -21.16 -0.27 -8.87
CA VAL A 440 -21.03 -1.18 -10.00
C VAL A 440 -21.45 -2.59 -9.58
N GLY A 441 -22.23 -3.27 -10.43
CA GLY A 441 -22.47 -4.70 -10.36
C GLY A 441 -21.57 -5.45 -11.33
N LEU A 442 -20.92 -6.51 -10.85
CA LEU A 442 -20.22 -7.50 -11.66
C LEU A 442 -21.08 -8.75 -11.79
N ALA A 443 -21.42 -9.12 -13.02
CA ALA A 443 -22.29 -10.23 -13.34
C ALA A 443 -21.69 -11.13 -14.43
N PRO A 444 -22.00 -12.44 -14.44
CA PRO A 444 -21.55 -13.34 -15.50
C PRO A 444 -22.37 -13.19 -16.78
N VAL A 445 -21.70 -13.24 -17.92
CA VAL A 445 -22.34 -13.36 -19.24
C VAL A 445 -22.59 -14.83 -19.54
N GLY A 446 -23.82 -15.27 -19.30
CA GLY A 446 -24.22 -16.67 -19.45
C GLY A 446 -23.80 -17.55 -18.27
N ASP A 447 -23.88 -18.86 -18.47
CA ASP A 447 -23.50 -19.85 -17.45
C ASP A 447 -22.01 -20.24 -17.61
N GLY A 448 -21.34 -20.51 -16.49
CA GLY A 448 -19.93 -20.86 -16.50
C GLY A 448 -19.41 -21.23 -15.11
N GLY A 449 -18.08 -21.22 -14.95
CA GLY A 449 -17.42 -21.34 -13.66
C GLY A 449 -17.63 -20.10 -12.78
N VAL A 450 -17.00 -20.12 -11.60
CA VAL A 450 -17.05 -19.03 -10.63
C VAL A 450 -15.66 -18.45 -10.47
N ALA A 451 -15.51 -17.17 -10.79
CA ALA A 451 -14.33 -16.39 -10.49
C ALA A 451 -14.38 -15.86 -9.06
N GLU A 452 -13.25 -15.90 -8.38
CA GLU A 452 -13.05 -15.37 -7.03
C GLU A 452 -12.10 -14.17 -7.08
N PHE A 453 -12.47 -13.08 -6.42
CA PHE A 453 -11.66 -11.88 -6.30
C PHE A 453 -11.40 -11.53 -4.84
N TYR A 454 -10.28 -10.87 -4.55
CA TYR A 454 -10.08 -10.26 -3.24
C TYR A 454 -11.12 -9.15 -3.01
N SER A 455 -11.73 -9.12 -1.83
CA SER A 455 -12.62 -8.05 -1.37
C SER A 455 -11.82 -6.87 -0.79
N SER A 456 -12.48 -5.74 -0.50
CA SER A 456 -11.89 -4.64 0.27
C SER A 456 -11.50 -5.03 1.70
N GLN A 457 -12.06 -6.12 2.22
CA GLN A 457 -11.80 -6.64 3.57
C GLN A 457 -10.67 -7.67 3.61
N ALA A 458 -10.20 -8.13 2.45
CA ALA A 458 -9.12 -9.11 2.34
C ALA A 458 -7.89 -8.67 3.15
N PHE A 459 -7.51 -9.45 4.16
CA PHE A 459 -6.38 -9.09 5.02
C PHE A 459 -5.52 -10.25 5.51
N ARG A 460 -6.04 -11.20 6.31
CA ARG A 460 -5.25 -12.37 6.75
C ARG A 460 -5.62 -13.61 5.93
N ALA A 461 -4.70 -14.57 5.83
CA ALA A 461 -4.94 -15.84 5.12
C ALA A 461 -5.18 -17.02 6.06
N GLY A 462 -4.83 -16.87 7.34
CA GLY A 462 -5.04 -17.88 8.35
C GLY A 462 -4.85 -17.35 9.77
N PRO A 463 -5.10 -18.20 10.77
CA PRO A 463 -5.06 -17.82 12.18
C PRO A 463 -3.66 -17.79 12.79
N ASP A 464 -2.64 -18.32 12.11
CA ASP A 464 -1.28 -18.48 12.65
C ASP A 464 -0.53 -17.16 12.84
N GLY A 465 -0.93 -16.11 12.12
CA GLY A 465 -0.29 -14.79 12.18
C GLY A 465 0.98 -14.66 11.34
N TYR A 466 1.18 -15.50 10.33
CA TYR A 466 2.38 -15.42 9.49
C TYR A 466 2.06 -15.43 7.99
N CYS A 467 0.79 -15.24 7.63
CA CYS A 467 0.38 -15.26 6.23
C CYS A 467 -0.80 -14.32 5.93
N GLY A 468 -0.85 -13.89 4.68
CA GLY A 468 -1.99 -13.18 4.11
C GLY A 468 -1.95 -11.68 4.21
N GLY A 469 -1.16 -11.06 5.10
CA GLY A 469 -1.08 -9.59 5.22
C GLY A 469 -0.78 -8.85 3.91
N THR A 470 -0.26 -9.54 2.90
CA THR A 470 -0.05 -9.04 1.53
C THR A 470 -1.34 -8.86 0.71
N ARG A 471 -2.45 -9.49 1.11
CA ARG A 471 -3.76 -9.44 0.41
C ARG A 471 -4.28 -8.02 0.23
N ILE A 472 -3.86 -7.08 1.08
CA ILE A 472 -4.21 -5.66 0.99
C ILE A 472 -3.80 -5.01 -0.35
N ALA A 473 -2.73 -5.50 -0.99
CA ALA A 473 -2.27 -4.97 -2.27
C ALA A 473 -3.15 -5.37 -3.46
N PHE A 474 -4.03 -6.35 -3.27
CA PHE A 474 -4.87 -6.96 -4.30
C PHE A 474 -6.35 -6.59 -4.19
N ARG A 475 -6.71 -5.73 -3.23
CA ARG A 475 -8.09 -5.26 -3.02
C ARG A 475 -8.60 -4.50 -4.26
N PRO A 476 -9.94 -4.42 -4.47
CA PRO A 476 -10.55 -3.68 -5.56
C PRO A 476 -10.05 -2.24 -5.61
N MET A 477 -9.79 -1.73 -6.81
CA MET A 477 -9.38 -0.34 -6.98
C MET A 477 -10.05 0.33 -8.18
N LEU A 478 -10.28 1.63 -8.04
CA LEU A 478 -10.75 2.52 -9.09
C LEU A 478 -9.67 3.57 -9.37
N VAL A 479 -9.27 3.69 -10.64
CA VAL A 479 -8.24 4.63 -11.07
C VAL A 479 -8.82 5.61 -12.08
N LEU A 480 -8.67 6.91 -11.83
CA LEU A 480 -9.06 7.99 -12.73
C LEU A 480 -7.78 8.63 -13.27
N LEU A 481 -7.59 8.58 -14.59
CA LEU A 481 -6.42 9.16 -15.27
C LEU A 481 -6.80 10.48 -15.95
N PRO A 482 -5.90 11.49 -15.96
CA PRO A 482 -6.16 12.79 -16.56
C PRO A 482 -6.41 12.73 -18.06
#